data_AF-A0A9Q3S284-F1
#
_entry.id   AF-A0A9Q3S284-F1
#
_cell.length_a   1.000
_cell.length_b   1.000
_cell.length_c   1.000
_cell.angle_alpha   90.00
_cell.angle_beta   90.00
_cell.angle_gamma   90.00
#
_symmetry.space_group_name_H-M   'P 1'
#
loop_
_entity.id
_entity.type
_entity.pdbx_description
1 polymer ?
#
loop_
_entity_poly.entity_id
_entity_poly.type
_entity_poly.pdbx_seq_one_letter_code
_entity_poly.pdbx_strand_id
1 'polypeptide(L)'
;MSIAEDHFSILWPRHVEGMIALLSELRQAFDGDLDSTLILAVIGAALLPKDELPISFSYSELLKQRDIDFRKPLNTLSISQVTGIPRETVRRKLATMEAKLWVERDEKGHWKMGRRGSEDLRPMTELSLKYISSIAEGLDLARGTERNENRGFGVGRF
;
A
#
# COMPACT_ATOMS: atom_id res chain seq x y z
N MET A 1 5.72 26.05 3.40
CA MET A 1 5.07 25.01 2.59
C MET A 1 5.66 23.66 3.00
N SER A 2 5.01 22.57 2.64
CA SER A 2 5.59 21.23 2.84
C SER A 2 6.63 20.94 1.76
N ILE A 3 7.57 20.02 2.00
CA ILE A 3 8.56 19.60 0.98
C ILE A 3 7.91 19.15 -0.34
N ALA A 4 6.69 18.59 -0.26
CA ALA A 4 5.92 18.18 -1.43
C ALA A 4 5.45 19.37 -2.27
N GLU A 5 5.10 20.48 -1.61
CA GLU A 5 4.67 21.72 -2.26
C GLU A 5 5.87 22.48 -2.83
N ASP A 6 6.98 22.56 -2.08
CA ASP A 6 8.19 23.29 -2.50
C ASP A 6 8.91 22.60 -3.67
N HIS A 7 8.83 21.26 -3.75
CA HIS A 7 9.45 20.45 -4.81
C HIS A 7 8.42 19.71 -5.67
N PHE A 8 7.27 20.36 -5.92
CA PHE A 8 6.15 19.77 -6.66
C PHE A 8 6.55 19.20 -8.04
N SER A 9 7.40 19.90 -8.79
CA SER A 9 7.88 19.47 -10.11
C SER A 9 8.68 18.17 -10.09
N ILE A 10 9.26 17.81 -8.94
CA ILE A 10 10.00 16.57 -8.73
C ILE A 10 9.07 15.47 -8.23
N LEU A 11 8.26 15.78 -7.21
CA LEU A 11 7.53 14.76 -6.46
C LEU A 11 6.19 14.39 -7.11
N TRP A 12 5.48 15.36 -7.69
CA TRP A 12 4.14 15.11 -8.23
C TRP A 12 4.13 14.20 -9.47
N PRO A 13 4.98 14.40 -10.49
CA PRO A 13 4.99 13.50 -11.65
C PRO A 13 5.31 12.05 -11.26
N ARG A 14 6.27 11.85 -10.35
CA ARG A 14 6.62 10.52 -9.82
C ARG A 14 5.44 9.87 -9.09
N HIS A 15 4.71 10.65 -8.28
CA HIS A 15 3.48 10.19 -7.64
C HIS A 15 2.45 9.70 -8.66
N VAL A 16 2.15 10.54 -9.64
CA VAL A 16 1.12 10.25 -10.65
C VAL A 16 1.50 9.05 -11.51
N GLU A 17 2.75 8.96 -11.98
CA GLU A 17 3.24 7.83 -12.78
C GLU A 17 3.17 6.51 -12.01
N GLY A 18 3.68 6.48 -10.78
CA GLY A 18 3.65 5.28 -9.95
C GLY A 18 2.23 4.86 -9.56
N MET A 19 1.36 5.84 -9.26
CA MET A 19 -0.06 5.58 -8.97
C MET A 19 -0.79 5.02 -10.19
N ILE A 20 -0.58 5.57 -11.39
CA ILE A 20 -1.19 5.07 -12.64
C ILE A 20 -0.74 3.63 -12.89
N ALA A 21 0.55 3.34 -12.76
CA ALA A 21 1.09 1.99 -12.95
C ALA A 21 0.44 1.00 -11.97
N LEU A 22 0.41 1.34 -10.67
CA LEU A 22 -0.17 0.48 -9.65
C LEU A 22 -1.67 0.23 -9.86
N LEU A 23 -2.44 1.29 -10.13
CA LEU A 23 -3.87 1.15 -10.38
C LEU A 23 -4.18 0.36 -11.65
N SER A 24 -3.34 0.46 -12.68
CA SER A 24 -3.50 -0.28 -13.93
C SER A 24 -3.31 -1.78 -13.72
N GLU A 25 -2.25 -2.18 -13.01
CA GLU A 25 -1.99 -3.59 -12.67
C GLU A 25 -3.09 -4.16 -11.76
N LEU A 26 -3.50 -3.41 -10.74
CA LEU A 26 -4.60 -3.83 -9.86
C LEU A 26 -5.91 -3.97 -10.64
N ARG A 27 -6.23 -3.00 -11.51
CA ARG A 27 -7.41 -3.08 -12.37
C ARG A 27 -7.37 -4.32 -13.25
N GLN A 28 -6.22 -4.68 -13.82
CA GLN A 28 -6.07 -5.88 -14.65
C GLN A 28 -6.22 -7.16 -13.84
N ALA A 29 -5.58 -7.26 -12.67
CA ALA A 29 -5.67 -8.44 -11.80
C ALA A 29 -7.08 -8.69 -11.26
N PHE A 30 -7.91 -7.65 -11.18
CA PHE A 30 -9.28 -7.70 -10.66
C PHE A 30 -10.36 -7.59 -11.75
N ASP A 31 -10.03 -7.83 -13.02
CA ASP A 31 -10.99 -7.77 -14.14
C ASP A 31 -11.76 -6.43 -14.21
N GLY A 32 -11.12 -5.33 -13.81
CA GLY A 32 -11.73 -4.00 -13.72
C GLY A 32 -12.30 -3.61 -12.37
N ASP A 33 -12.39 -4.55 -11.41
CA ASP A 33 -13.06 -4.36 -10.12
C ASP A 33 -12.16 -3.74 -9.03
N LEU A 34 -12.03 -2.41 -9.06
CA LEU A 34 -11.25 -1.67 -8.06
C LEU A 34 -11.88 -1.66 -6.65
N ASP A 35 -13.17 -1.94 -6.50
CA ASP A 35 -13.78 -2.11 -5.17
C ASP A 35 -13.22 -3.34 -4.46
N SER A 36 -13.04 -4.44 -5.21
CA SER A 36 -12.43 -5.66 -4.68
C SER A 36 -10.97 -5.42 -4.31
N THR A 37 -10.25 -4.63 -5.10
CA THR A 37 -8.90 -4.16 -4.75
C THR A 37 -8.89 -3.37 -3.43
N LEU A 38 -9.83 -2.44 -3.25
CA LEU A 38 -9.93 -1.64 -2.03
C LEU A 38 -10.24 -2.50 -0.80
N ILE A 39 -11.19 -3.44 -0.91
CA ILE A 39 -11.51 -4.40 0.17
C ILE A 39 -10.26 -5.18 0.59
N LEU A 40 -9.52 -5.68 -0.38
CA LEU A 40 -8.30 -6.44 -0.15
C LEU A 40 -7.20 -5.59 0.50
N ALA A 41 -7.03 -4.33 0.08
CA ALA A 41 -6.08 -3.41 0.69
C ALA A 41 -6.38 -3.19 2.19
N VAL A 42 -7.67 -3.12 2.58
CA VAL A 42 -8.06 -3.04 4.00
C VAL A 42 -7.71 -4.33 4.76
N ILE A 43 -7.94 -5.50 4.16
CA ILE A 43 -7.56 -6.79 4.78
C ILE A 43 -6.03 -6.89 4.93
N GLY A 44 -5.28 -6.49 3.90
CA GLY A 44 -3.81 -6.45 3.94
C GLY A 44 -3.28 -5.48 4.99
N ALA A 45 -3.86 -4.30 5.13
CA ALA A 45 -3.49 -3.33 6.16
C ALA A 45 -3.76 -3.84 7.59
N ALA A 46 -4.80 -4.66 7.77
CA ALA A 46 -5.10 -5.29 9.06
C ALA A 46 -4.10 -6.40 9.46
N LEU A 47 -3.29 -6.90 8.51
CA LEU A 47 -2.17 -7.82 8.77
C LEU A 47 -0.90 -7.08 9.21
N LEU A 48 -0.78 -5.80 8.84
CA LEU A 48 0.43 -4.99 9.03
C LEU A 48 0.07 -3.66 9.72
N PRO A 49 -0.36 -3.70 11.00
CA PRO A 49 -0.70 -2.49 11.72
C PRO A 49 0.55 -1.63 11.87
N LYS A 50 0.51 -0.41 11.30
CA LYS A 50 1.63 0.54 11.23
C LYS A 50 2.36 0.73 12.57
N ASP A 51 1.63 0.73 13.68
CA ASP A 51 2.17 1.03 15.01
C ASP A 51 2.66 -0.22 15.77
N GLU A 52 2.49 -1.41 15.19
CA GLU A 52 2.85 -2.71 15.81
C GLU A 52 4.04 -3.37 15.10
N LEU A 53 4.47 -2.85 13.95
CA LEU A 53 5.61 -3.37 13.20
C LEU A 53 6.95 -2.84 13.75
N PRO A 54 7.93 -3.72 14.02
CA PRO A 54 9.30 -3.30 14.32
C PRO A 54 9.87 -2.43 13.21
N ILE A 55 10.66 -1.41 13.55
CA ILE A 55 11.32 -0.53 12.57
C ILE A 55 12.21 -1.31 11.58
N SER A 56 12.81 -2.40 12.04
CA SER A 56 13.66 -3.28 11.22
C SER A 56 12.88 -4.24 10.33
N PHE A 57 11.54 -4.29 10.44
CA PHE A 57 10.71 -5.24 9.71
C PHE A 57 10.78 -4.98 8.20
N SER A 58 11.37 -5.94 7.50
CA SER A 58 11.67 -5.87 6.08
C SER A 58 10.65 -6.65 5.25
N TYR A 59 10.55 -6.30 3.97
CA TYR A 59 9.76 -7.07 3.01
C TYR A 59 10.22 -8.54 2.92
N SER A 60 11.52 -8.79 3.11
CA SER A 60 12.05 -10.16 3.12
C SER A 60 11.57 -10.98 4.32
N GLU A 61 11.33 -10.34 5.46
CA GLU A 61 10.76 -10.99 6.64
C GLU A 61 9.27 -11.26 6.45
N LEU A 62 8.54 -10.32 5.84
CA LEU A 62 7.14 -10.52 5.44
C LEU A 62 6.97 -11.76 4.54
N LEU A 63 7.88 -11.96 3.57
CA LEU A 63 7.84 -13.14 2.70
C LEU A 63 8.18 -14.45 3.42
N LYS A 64 8.96 -14.40 4.50
CA LYS A 64 9.39 -15.58 5.27
C LYS A 64 8.38 -15.98 6.34
N GLN A 65 7.69 -15.02 6.94
CA GLN A 65 6.79 -15.28 8.04
C GLN A 65 5.37 -15.58 7.54
N ARG A 66 4.98 -16.85 7.65
CA ARG A 66 3.58 -17.28 7.46
C ARG A 66 2.68 -17.02 8.69
N ASP A 67 3.28 -16.83 9.86
CA ASP A 67 2.60 -16.88 11.16
C ASP A 67 2.78 -15.62 12.02
N ILE A 68 3.08 -14.47 11.42
CA ILE A 68 2.92 -13.21 12.14
C ILE A 68 1.44 -13.06 12.54
N ASP A 69 1.18 -12.97 13.84
CA ASP A 69 -0.16 -12.72 14.38
C ASP A 69 -0.37 -11.24 14.74
N PHE A 70 0.03 -10.33 13.84
CA PHE A 70 -0.36 -8.90 13.92
C PHE A 70 -1.76 -8.69 13.33
N ARG A 71 -2.69 -9.62 13.58
CA ARG A 71 -4.01 -9.60 12.96
C ARG A 71 -4.99 -8.81 13.82
N LYS A 72 -5.46 -7.68 13.29
CA LYS A 72 -6.69 -7.09 13.82
C LYS A 72 -7.89 -7.89 13.31
N PRO A 73 -8.80 -8.35 14.20
CA PRO A 73 -10.01 -9.02 13.76
C PRO A 73 -10.82 -8.11 12.83
N LEU A 74 -11.07 -8.54 11.61
CA LEU A 74 -11.71 -7.72 10.59
C LEU A 74 -12.95 -8.43 10.02
N ASN A 75 -14.13 -8.05 10.49
CA ASN A 75 -15.38 -8.62 9.99
C ASN A 75 -15.93 -7.82 8.78
N THR A 76 -16.91 -8.39 8.08
CA THR A 76 -17.53 -7.76 6.89
C THR A 76 -18.15 -6.38 7.15
N LEU A 77 -18.68 -6.13 8.36
CA LEU A 77 -19.24 -4.82 8.70
C LEU A 77 -18.14 -3.77 8.81
N SER A 78 -17.04 -4.09 9.48
CA SER A 78 -15.87 -3.20 9.61
C SER A 78 -15.28 -2.86 8.24
N ILE A 79 -15.16 -3.85 7.33
CA ILE A 79 -14.70 -3.59 5.95
C ILE A 79 -15.65 -2.64 5.23
N SER A 80 -16.96 -2.84 5.35
CA SER A 80 -17.96 -1.96 4.75
C SER A 80 -17.87 -0.53 5.27
N GLN A 81 -17.67 -0.35 6.58
CA GLN A 81 -17.50 0.96 7.20
C GLN A 81 -16.22 1.67 6.75
N VAL A 82 -15.09 0.95 6.69
CA VAL A 82 -13.80 1.52 6.28
C VAL A 82 -13.79 1.90 4.80
N THR A 83 -14.37 1.06 3.95
CA THR A 83 -14.35 1.26 2.49
C THR A 83 -15.48 2.16 1.99
N GLY A 84 -16.55 2.34 2.76
CA GLY A 84 -17.79 2.98 2.31
C GLY A 84 -18.62 2.12 1.34
N ILE A 85 -18.17 0.90 1.00
CA ILE A 85 -18.87 0.00 0.10
C ILE A 85 -20.04 -0.65 0.87
N PRO A 86 -21.26 -0.74 0.29
CA PRO A 86 -22.39 -1.39 0.95
C PRO A 86 -22.08 -2.81 1.43
N ARG A 87 -22.51 -3.16 2.64
CA ARG A 87 -22.19 -4.44 3.31
C ARG A 87 -22.48 -5.66 2.43
N GLU A 88 -23.60 -5.66 1.72
CA GLU A 88 -23.97 -6.76 0.84
C GLU A 88 -23.03 -6.88 -0.37
N THR A 89 -22.59 -5.74 -0.93
CA THR A 89 -21.58 -5.71 -2.00
C THR A 89 -20.24 -6.24 -1.48
N VAL A 90 -19.81 -5.82 -0.29
CA VAL A 90 -18.60 -6.35 0.36
C VAL A 90 -18.70 -7.86 0.56
N ARG A 91 -19.83 -8.36 1.11
CA ARG A 91 -20.08 -9.78 1.32
C ARG A 91 -19.95 -10.58 0.03
N ARG A 92 -20.56 -10.10 -1.07
CA ARG A 92 -20.48 -10.76 -2.39
C ARG A 92 -19.05 -10.81 -2.92
N LYS A 93 -18.32 -9.69 -2.86
CA LYS A 93 -16.91 -9.62 -3.32
C LYS A 93 -15.99 -10.52 -2.50
N LEU A 94 -16.18 -10.56 -1.17
CA LEU A 94 -15.43 -11.46 -0.29
C LEU A 94 -15.66 -12.93 -0.64
N ALA A 95 -16.90 -13.33 -0.93
CA ALA A 95 -17.19 -14.70 -1.38
C ALA A 95 -16.47 -15.05 -2.69
N THR A 96 -16.41 -14.11 -3.65
CA THR A 96 -15.64 -14.29 -4.89
C THR A 96 -14.14 -14.43 -4.62
N MET A 97 -13.58 -13.62 -3.72
CA MET A 97 -12.16 -13.69 -3.37
C MET A 97 -11.81 -14.93 -2.54
N GLU A 98 -12.72 -15.39 -1.68
CA GLU A 98 -12.60 -16.63 -0.92
C GLU A 98 -12.56 -17.84 -1.85
N ALA A 99 -13.41 -17.87 -2.88
CA ALA A 99 -13.38 -18.91 -3.91
C ALA A 99 -12.05 -18.94 -4.69
N LYS A 100 -11.33 -17.81 -4.78
CA LYS A 100 -9.98 -17.71 -5.37
C LYS A 100 -8.86 -18.04 -4.36
N LEU A 101 -9.19 -18.31 -3.09
CA LEU A 101 -8.25 -18.46 -1.96
C LEU A 101 -7.41 -17.20 -1.69
N TRP A 102 -7.92 -16.03 -2.09
CA TRP A 102 -7.26 -14.75 -1.84
C TRP A 102 -7.49 -14.25 -0.41
N VAL A 103 -8.64 -14.60 0.15
CA VAL A 103 -9.00 -14.33 1.54
C VAL A 103 -9.57 -15.59 2.18
N GLU A 104 -9.47 -15.68 3.50
CA GLU A 104 -10.02 -16.76 4.29
C GLU A 104 -10.84 -16.20 5.45
N ARG A 105 -11.91 -16.90 5.83
CA ARG A 105 -12.74 -16.55 6.98
C ARG A 105 -12.46 -17.49 8.15
N ASP A 106 -12.22 -16.94 9.34
CA ASP A 106 -12.07 -17.71 10.56
C ASP A 106 -13.44 -18.14 11.16
N GLU A 107 -13.41 -19.02 12.17
CA GLU A 107 -14.61 -19.51 12.86
C GLU A 107 -15.44 -18.40 13.53
N LYS A 108 -14.80 -17.28 13.87
CA LYS A 108 -15.44 -16.10 14.48
C LYS A 108 -15.99 -15.15 13.41
N GLY A 109 -15.78 -15.45 12.13
CA GLY A 109 -16.26 -14.70 11.00
C GLY A 109 -15.37 -13.53 10.55
N HIS A 110 -14.12 -13.45 11.01
CA HIS A 110 -13.14 -12.46 10.57
C HIS A 110 -12.42 -12.90 9.30
N TRP A 111 -12.07 -11.92 8.48
CA TRP A 111 -11.35 -12.10 7.23
C TRP A 111 -9.85 -11.88 7.43
N LYS A 112 -9.05 -12.74 6.80
CA LYS A 112 -7.60 -12.63 6.73
C LYS A 112 -7.13 -12.90 5.30
N MET A 113 -5.89 -12.52 5.01
CA MET A 113 -5.24 -12.90 3.74
C MET A 113 -5.14 -14.43 3.64
N GLY A 114 -5.62 -14.96 2.51
CA GLY A 114 -5.48 -16.37 2.16
C GLY A 114 -4.15 -16.65 1.49
N ARG A 115 -3.73 -17.92 1.47
CA ARG A 115 -2.42 -18.31 0.93
C ARG A 115 -2.19 -17.85 -0.51
N ARG A 116 -3.18 -18.02 -1.40
CA ARG A 116 -3.05 -17.61 -2.80
C ARG A 116 -3.08 -16.11 -2.95
N GLY A 117 -3.74 -15.38 -2.05
CA GLY A 117 -3.72 -13.91 -2.06
C GLY A 117 -2.30 -13.39 -1.95
N SER A 118 -1.53 -13.86 -0.96
CA SER A 118 -0.15 -13.42 -0.77
C SER A 118 0.76 -13.76 -1.97
N GLU A 119 0.50 -14.87 -2.67
CA GLU A 119 1.27 -15.30 -3.84
C GLU A 119 0.86 -14.53 -5.11
N ASP A 120 -0.43 -14.54 -5.44
CA ASP A 120 -0.99 -13.96 -6.68
C ASP A 120 -0.88 -12.42 -6.69
N LEU A 121 -0.91 -11.77 -5.53
CA LEU A 121 -0.85 -10.31 -5.41
C LEU A 121 0.57 -9.77 -5.20
N ARG A 122 1.56 -10.67 -5.07
CA ARG A 122 2.96 -10.31 -4.89
C ARG A 122 3.48 -9.30 -5.93
N PRO A 123 3.16 -9.42 -7.24
CA PRO A 123 3.60 -8.44 -8.24
C PRO A 123 3.16 -7.01 -7.91
N MET A 124 1.95 -6.82 -7.36
CA MET A 124 1.43 -5.51 -6.99
C MET A 124 2.09 -4.95 -5.73
N THR A 125 2.46 -5.82 -4.77
CA THR A 125 3.30 -5.41 -3.64
C THR A 125 4.67 -4.95 -4.11
N GLU A 126 5.31 -5.70 -5.02
CA GLU A 126 6.62 -5.33 -5.59
C GLU A 126 6.56 -4.03 -6.40
N LEU A 127 5.47 -3.80 -7.14
CA LEU A 127 5.23 -2.53 -7.84
C LEU A 127 5.02 -1.38 -6.85
N SER A 128 4.29 -1.60 -5.76
CA SER A 128 4.12 -0.62 -4.69
C SER A 128 5.46 -0.25 -4.06
N LEU A 129 6.34 -1.23 -3.84
CA LEU A 129 7.69 -0.97 -3.34
C LEU A 129 8.53 -0.15 -4.32
N LYS A 130 8.50 -0.47 -5.61
CA LYS A 130 9.17 0.34 -6.65
C LYS A 130 8.65 1.78 -6.67
N TYR A 131 7.34 1.94 -6.54
CA TYR A 131 6.70 3.24 -6.47
C TYR A 131 7.18 4.03 -5.25
N ILE A 132 7.15 3.43 -4.05
CA ILE A 132 7.66 4.04 -2.82
C ILE A 132 9.14 4.44 -2.97
N SER A 133 9.98 3.59 -3.56
CA SER A 133 11.39 3.91 -3.84
C SER A 133 11.54 5.12 -4.76
N SER A 134 10.75 5.22 -5.82
CA SER A 134 10.78 6.38 -6.73
C SER A 134 10.46 7.70 -6.01
N ILE A 135 9.48 7.68 -5.09
CA ILE A 135 9.16 8.83 -4.25
C ILE A 135 10.32 9.16 -3.29
N ALA A 136 10.94 8.14 -2.67
CA ALA A 136 12.08 8.33 -1.78
C ALA A 136 13.28 8.97 -2.51
N GLU A 137 13.61 8.50 -3.71
CA GLU A 137 14.65 9.10 -4.56
C GLU A 137 14.31 10.56 -4.91
N GLY A 138 13.03 10.87 -5.18
CA GLY A 138 12.56 12.23 -5.40
C GLY A 138 12.75 13.14 -4.18
N LEU A 139 12.52 12.61 -2.97
CA LEU A 139 12.73 13.33 -1.71
C LEU A 139 14.22 13.60 -1.45
N ASP A 140 15.08 12.64 -1.75
CA ASP A 140 16.53 12.82 -1.61
C ASP A 140 17.06 13.87 -2.59
N LEU A 141 16.56 13.89 -3.83
CA LEU A 141 16.88 14.93 -4.81
C LEU A 141 16.43 16.31 -4.32
N ALA A 142 15.18 16.43 -3.86
CA ALA A 142 14.63 17.68 -3.31
C ALA A 142 15.49 18.25 -2.17
N ARG A 143 15.86 17.40 -1.21
CA ARG A 143 16.75 17.77 -0.08
C ARG A 143 18.16 18.14 -0.52
N GLY A 144 18.65 17.53 -1.60
CA GLY A 144 19.93 17.88 -2.21
C GLY A 144 19.94 19.28 -2.81
N THR A 145 18.85 19.69 -3.47
CA THR A 145 18.68 21.03 -4.06
C THR A 145 18.72 22.11 -2.98
N GLU A 146 17.97 21.95 -1.87
CA GLU A 146 17.97 22.92 -0.76
C GLU A 146 19.35 23.12 -0.12
N ARG A 147 20.16 22.05 -0.02
CA ARG A 147 21.53 22.12 0.53
C ARG A 147 22.47 22.88 -0.40
N ASN A 148 22.28 22.78 -1.71
CA ASN A 148 23.12 23.45 -2.70
C ASN A 148 22.76 24.94 -2.83
N GLU A 149 21.47 25.29 -2.78
CA GLU A 149 21.01 26.68 -2.75
C GLU A 149 21.54 27.41 -1.51
N ASN A 150 21.44 26.80 -0.32
CA ASN A 150 21.96 27.39 0.92
C ASN A 150 23.49 27.57 0.94
N ARG A 151 24.25 26.76 0.18
CA ARG A 151 25.71 26.91 0.05
C ARG A 151 26.11 27.98 -0.98
N GLY A 152 25.28 28.23 -2.00
CA GLY A 152 25.51 29.25 -3.02
C GLY A 152 25.43 30.69 -2.50
N PHE A 153 24.70 30.94 -1.41
CA PHE A 153 24.59 32.27 -0.78
C PHE A 153 25.68 32.57 0.27
N GLY A 154 26.55 31.60 0.61
CA GLY A 154 27.56 31.73 1.68
C GLY A 154 28.96 32.17 1.24
N VAL A 155 29.25 32.24 -0.06
CA VAL A 155 30.59 32.56 -0.59
C VAL A 155 30.49 33.76 -1.52
N GLY A 156 30.24 34.93 -0.94
CA GLY A 156 30.00 36.14 -1.74
C GLY A 156 29.86 37.44 -0.96
N ARG A 157 30.49 37.58 0.21
CA ARG A 157 30.86 38.89 0.76
C ARG A 157 32.18 38.77 1.50
N PHE A 158 33.03 39.78 1.25
CA PHE A 158 34.38 40.04 1.75
C PHE A 158 35.51 39.49 0.86
#